data_AF-A0A2V9N0X6-F1
#
_entry.id   AF-A0A2V9N0X6-F1
#
_cell.length_a   1.000
_cell.length_b   1.000
_cell.length_c   1.000
_cell.angle_alpha   90.00
_cell.angle_beta   90.00
_cell.angle_gamma   90.00
#
_symmetry.space_group_name_H-M   'P 1'
#
loop_
_entity.id
_entity.type
_entity.pdbx_description
1 polymer ?
#
loop_
_entity_poly.entity_id
_entity_poly.type
_entity_poly.pdbx_seq_one_letter_code
_entity_poly.pdbx_strand_id
1 'polypeptide(L)' 'MNQSVTSYVLCIDNGGSPESLEVRKIYAVLPDQKAASREYIRVIDETGEDYLYPLKYFVPLDLSSEVIGALARQSTAKTS' A
#
# COMPACT_ATOMS: atom_id res chain seq x y z
N MET A 1 14.94 1.76 17.96
CA MET A 1 14.91 1.92 16.49
C MET A 1 13.48 2.31 16.15
N ASN A 2 13.26 3.60 15.89
CA ASN A 2 11.93 4.17 15.66
C ASN A 2 11.53 3.84 14.23
N GLN A 3 10.92 2.67 14.02
CA GLN A 3 10.38 2.30 12.72
C GLN A 3 9.16 3.19 12.48
N SER A 4 9.36 4.31 11.78
CA SER A 4 8.29 5.10 11.18
C SER A 4 7.59 4.20 10.17
N VAL A 5 6.51 3.54 10.61
CA VAL A 5 5.68 2.69 9.76
C VAL A 5 5.16 3.57 8.63
N THR A 6 5.69 3.40 7.42
CA THR A 6 5.20 4.11 6.24
C THR A 6 3.79 3.64 5.96
N SER A 7 2.80 4.53 6.07
CA SER A 7 1.39 4.18 5.85
C SER A 7 1.04 3.98 4.39
N TYR A 8 1.87 4.48 3.45
CA TYR A 8 1.60 4.45 2.02
C TYR A 8 2.86 4.15 1.20
N VAL A 9 2.65 3.47 0.07
CA VAL A 9 3.70 3.14 -0.90
C VAL A 9 3.26 3.44 -2.33
N LEU A 10 4.22 3.80 -3.18
CA LEU A 10 4.02 3.87 -4.63
C LEU A 10 4.39 2.55 -5.28
N CYS A 11 3.49 1.97 -6.06
CA CYS A 11 3.82 0.84 -6.93
C CYS A 11 4.68 1.31 -8.11
N ILE A 12 5.84 0.68 -8.30
CA ILE A 12 6.78 0.96 -9.41
C ILE A 12 6.91 -0.21 -10.39
N ASP A 13 6.49 -1.41 -9.99
CA ASP A 13 6.50 -2.63 -10.79
C ASP A 13 5.32 -3.50 -10.38
N ASN A 14 4.62 -4.12 -11.33
CA ASN A 14 3.50 -5.01 -11.05
C ASN A 14 3.84 -6.49 -11.21
N GLY A 15 5.11 -6.83 -11.47
CA GLY A 15 5.55 -8.21 -11.65
C GLY A 15 4.91 -8.93 -12.83
N GLY A 16 4.30 -8.19 -13.76
CA GLY A 16 3.53 -8.75 -14.88
C GLY A 16 2.05 -9.02 -14.57
N SER A 17 1.52 -8.57 -13.44
CA SER A 17 0.11 -8.74 -13.03
C SER A 17 -0.65 -7.39 -12.99
N PRO A 18 -0.93 -6.78 -14.16
CA PRO A 18 -1.64 -5.49 -14.23
C PRO A 18 -3.08 -5.53 -13.68
N GLU A 19 -3.70 -6.71 -13.61
CA GLU A 19 -5.05 -6.89 -13.08
C GLU A 19 -5.14 -6.79 -11.55
N SER A 20 -4.03 -7.00 -10.83
CA SER A 20 -4.00 -6.98 -9.37
C SER A 20 -3.14 -5.85 -8.79
N LEU A 21 -2.24 -5.29 -9.60
CA LEU A 21 -1.30 -4.28 -9.16
C LEU A 21 -1.06 -3.23 -10.26
N GLU A 22 -1.42 -1.99 -9.98
CA GLU A 22 -1.35 -0.87 -10.91
C GLU A 22 -0.09 -0.04 -10.67
N VAL A 23 0.77 0.05 -11.69
CA VAL A 23 2.01 0.85 -11.62
C VAL A 23 1.66 2.35 -11.54
N ARG A 24 2.39 3.09 -10.69
CA ARG A 24 2.18 4.50 -10.30
C ARG A 24 0.97 4.76 -9.41
N LYS A 25 0.26 3.73 -8.95
CA LYS A 25 -0.80 3.86 -7.95
C LYS A 25 -0.20 3.88 -6.54
N ILE A 26 -0.81 4.66 -5.65
CA ILE A 26 -0.47 4.74 -4.24
C ILE A 26 -1.35 3.74 -3.49
N TYR A 27 -0.75 2.88 -2.68
CA TYR A 27 -1.44 1.90 -1.87
C TYR A 27 -1.20 2.15 -0.39
N ALA A 28 -2.20 1.86 0.45
CA ALA A 28 -2.03 1.85 1.90
C ALA A 28 -1.31 0.57 2.34
N VAL A 29 -0.48 0.65 3.37
CA VAL A 29 0.27 -0.49 3.92
C VAL A 29 -0.43 -1.00 5.17
N LEU A 30 -0.68 -2.31 5.22
CA LEU A 30 -1.10 -3.00 6.44
C LEU A 30 0.14 -3.58 7.14
N PRO A 31 0.47 -3.17 8.38
CA PRO A 31 1.68 -3.64 9.06
C PRO A 31 1.67 -5.16 9.27
N ASP A 32 2.66 -5.85 8.71
CA ASP A 32 2.83 -7.29 8.83
C ASP A 32 4.32 -7.62 9.03
N GLN A 33 4.71 -7.87 10.29
CA GLN A 33 6.11 -8.17 10.63
C GLN A 33 6.59 -9.49 10.01
N LYS A 34 5.69 -10.46 9.81
CA LYS A 34 6.04 -11.76 9.21
C LYS A 34 6.34 -11.58 7.72
N ALA A 35 5.53 -10.80 7.02
CA ALA A 35 5.79 -10.41 5.63
C ALA A 35 7.10 -9.64 5.50
N ALA A 36 7.29 -8.61 6.34
CA ALA A 36 8.47 -7.76 6.30
C ALA A 36 9.77 -8.57 6.51
N SER A 37 9.76 -9.56 7.40
CA SER A 37 10.91 -10.45 7.63
C SER A 37 11.33 -11.28 6.40
N ARG A 38 10.47 -11.35 5.39
CA ARG A 38 10.68 -12.10 4.14
C ARG A 38 10.80 -11.19 2.92
N GLU A 39 10.97 -9.88 3.11
CA GLU A 39 10.97 -8.88 2.04
C GLU A 39 9.65 -8.80 1.26
N TYR A 40 8.53 -9.01 1.97
CA TYR A 40 7.18 -8.78 1.45
C TYR A 40 6.51 -7.61 2.16
N ILE A 41 5.53 -7.03 1.48
CA ILE A 41 4.68 -5.96 1.98
C ILE A 41 3.21 -6.33 1.75
N ARG A 42 2.39 -6.05 2.76
CA ARG A 42 0.93 -6.21 2.69
C ARG A 42 0.32 -4.85 2.41
N VAL A 43 -0.37 -4.74 1.28
CA VAL A 43 -1.01 -3.50 0.82
C VAL A 43 -2.51 -3.66 0.71
N ILE A 44 -3.25 -2.58 0.86
CA ILE A 44 -4.71 -2.55 0.73
C ILE A 44 -5.08 -1.85 -0.57
N ASP A 45 -5.94 -2.48 -1.37
CA ASP A 45 -6.46 -1.91 -2.62
C ASP A 45 -7.68 -1.00 -2.40
N GLU A 46 -8.32 -0.53 -3.46
CA GLU A 46 -9.52 0.31 -3.40
C GLU A 46 -10.77 -0.40 -2.86
N THR A 47 -10.79 -1.73 -2.89
CA THR A 47 -11.91 -2.53 -2.39
C THR A 47 -11.82 -2.75 -0.88
N GLY A 48 -10.66 -2.48 -0.30
CA GLY A 48 -10.35 -2.73 1.11
C GLY A 48 -9.77 -4.13 1.35
N GLU A 49 -9.49 -4.88 0.29
CA GLU A 49 -8.85 -6.19 0.37
C GLU A 49 -7.33 -6.03 0.51
N ASP A 50 -6.73 -6.90 1.33
CA ASP A 50 -5.29 -6.91 1.56
C ASP A 50 -4.57 -7.98 0.73
N TYR A 51 -3.48 -7.56 0.09
CA TYR A 51 -2.68 -8.41 -0.79
C TYR A 51 -1.21 -8.36 -0.41
N LEU A 52 -0.51 -9.48 -0.63
CA LEU A 52 0.89 -9.66 -0.28
C LEU A 52 1.76 -9.65 -1.52
N TYR A 53 2.73 -8.75 -1.58
CA TYR A 53 3.63 -8.60 -2.72
C TYR A 53 5.10 -8.45 -2.30
N PRO A 54 6.06 -8.76 -3.18
CA PRO A 54 7.46 -8.44 -2.94
C PRO A 54 7.66 -6.95 -2.67
N LEU A 55 8.42 -6.63 -1.62
CA LEU A 55 8.70 -5.25 -1.21
C LEU A 55 9.36 -4.44 -2.34
N LYS A 56 10.18 -5.08 -3.19
CA LYS A 56 10.87 -4.46 -4.33
C LYS A 56 9.94 -3.81 -5.38
N TYR A 57 8.66 -4.14 -5.38
CA TYR A 57 7.66 -3.54 -6.28
C TYR A 57 7.21 -2.15 -5.83
N PHE A 58 7.64 -1.73 -4.63
CA PHE A 58 7.11 -0.56 -3.96
C PHE A 58 8.22 0.37 -3.48
N VAL A 59 7.90 1.66 -3.46
CA VAL A 59 8.72 2.69 -2.83
C VAL A 59 7.92 3.33 -1.69
N PRO A 60 8.47 3.42 -0.46
CA PRO A 60 7.80 4.09 0.65
C PRO A 60 7.63 5.59 0.37
N LEU A 61 6.46 6.12 0.70
CA LEU A 61 6.14 7.55 0.56
C LEU A 61 6.04 8.22 1.93
N ASP A 62 6.79 9.31 2.10
CA ASP A 62 6.56 10.25 3.19
C ASP A 62 5.57 11.31 2.72
N LEU A 63 4.32 11.20 3.19
CA LEU A 63 3.20 12.03 2.74
C LEU A 63 2.80 13.00 3.83
N SER A 64 2.46 14.23 3.46
CA SER A 64 1.87 15.19 4.40
C SER A 64 0.51 14.69 4.89
N SER A 65 0.10 15.16 6.06
CA SER A 65 -1.21 14.85 6.64
C SER A 65 -2.38 15.23 5.72
N GLU A 66 -2.22 16.29 4.93
CA GLU A 66 -3.21 16.71 3.92
C GLU A 66 -3.41 15.64 2.84
N VAL A 67 -2.31 15.09 2.30
CA VAL A 67 -2.36 14.02 1.29
C VAL A 67 -2.96 12.75 1.88
N ILE A 68 -2.53 12.36 3.09
CA ILE A 68 -3.10 11.21 3.81
C ILE A 68 -4.62 11.37 3.99
N GLY A 69 -5.06 12.56 4.39
CA GLY A 69 -6.49 12.87 4.54
C GLY A 69 -7.27 12.82 3.22
N ALA A 70 -6.65 13.20 2.10
CA ALA A 70 -7.26 13.10 0.78
C ALA A 70 -7.39 11.63 0.30
N LEU A 71 -6.38 10.80 0.56
CA LEU A 71 -6.39 9.37 0.21
C LEU A 71 -7.41 8.59 1.02
N ALA A 72 -7.53 8.86 2.33
CA ALA A 72 -8.48 8.15 3.20
C ALA A 72 -9.96 8.35 2.82
N ARG A 73 -10.30 9.44 2.13
CA ARG A 73 -11.69 9.75 1.73
C ARG A 73 -12.22 8.85 0.60
N GLN A 74 -11.35 8.08 -0.06
CA GLN A 74 -11.76 7.20 -1.16
C GLN A 74 -12.37 5.87 -0.67
N SER A 75 -12.17 5.49 0.60
CA SER A 75 -12.55 4.16 1.12
C SER A 75 -13.94 4.06 1.77
N THR A 76 -14.76 5.13 1.75
CA THR A 76 -16.14 5.10 2.27
C THR A 76 -17.17 5.18 1.15
N ALA A 77 -17.30 4.12 0.37
CA ALA A 77 -18.45 3.93 -0.52
C ALA A 77 -18.82 2.44 -0.63
N LYS A 78 -19.29 1.84 0.47
CA LYS A 78 -20.13 0.64 0.40
C LYS A 78 -21.11 0.62 1.58
N THR A 79 -22.18 1.41 1.46
CA THR A 79 -23.42 1.19 2.20
C THR A 79 -24.30 0.27 1.34
N SER A 80 -24.54 -0.95 1.81
CA SER A 80 -25.66 -1.79 1.38
C SER A 80 -26.15 -2.59 2.58
#